data_AF-A0AAQ1G9J8-F1
#
_entry.id   AF-A0AAQ1G9J8-F1
#
_cell.length_a   1.000
_cell.length_b   1.000
_cell.length_c   1.000
_cell.angle_alpha   90.00
_cell.angle_beta   90.00
_cell.angle_gamma   90.00
#
_symmetry.space_group_name_H-M   'P 1'
#
loop_
_entity.id
_entity.type
_entity.pdbx_description
1 polymer ?
#
loop_
_entity_poly.entity_id
_entity_poly.type
_entity_poly.pdbx_seq_one_letter_code
_entity_poly.pdbx_strand_id
1 'polypeptide(L)'
;MKIPLRTTLSAAVLATTLGVMPTTASASDLGYGVGISYVFGQGLAVGIKAFADDEANEGTVGIGMDYVFSNSGLRPNVGIGYLGDGYYGDLNLGYNLGIGQFDLGVGAGWSDADDKSNNRPAASPDIQPPPPPPPQQPG
;
A
#
# COMPACT_ATOMS: atom_id res chain seq x y z
N MET A 1 -0.44 9.17 -56.26
CA MET A 1 0.97 9.43 -55.86
C MET A 1 0.99 9.45 -54.33
N LYS A 2 1.71 8.51 -53.72
CA LYS A 2 1.68 8.20 -52.26
C LYS A 2 2.59 9.16 -51.49
N ILE A 3 2.11 9.67 -50.35
CA ILE A 3 2.96 10.26 -49.31
C ILE A 3 2.50 9.67 -47.98
N PRO A 4 3.28 8.80 -47.31
CA PRO A 4 3.13 8.63 -45.88
C PRO A 4 4.27 9.37 -45.16
N LEU A 5 3.82 10.40 -44.46
CA LEU A 5 4.54 11.25 -43.53
C LEU A 5 5.25 10.37 -42.47
N ARG A 6 6.56 10.57 -42.32
CA ARG A 6 7.39 9.89 -41.32
C ARG A 6 7.07 10.52 -39.97
N THR A 7 6.35 9.81 -39.10
CA THR A 7 6.05 10.27 -37.74
C THR A 7 7.29 10.14 -36.87
N THR A 8 7.95 11.27 -36.61
CA THR A 8 9.05 11.40 -35.66
C THR A 8 8.52 11.16 -34.24
N LEU A 9 9.06 10.14 -33.56
CA LEU A 9 8.84 9.89 -32.14
C LEU A 9 9.56 10.98 -31.33
N SER A 10 8.81 11.90 -30.72
CA SER A 10 9.34 12.80 -29.70
C SER A 10 9.15 12.14 -28.34
N ALA A 11 10.22 11.53 -27.83
CA ALA A 11 10.35 11.19 -26.42
C ALA A 11 10.60 12.50 -25.65
N ALA A 12 9.63 12.93 -24.84
CA ALA A 12 9.80 14.08 -23.97
C ALA A 12 9.12 13.85 -22.61
N VAL A 13 9.98 13.63 -21.62
CA VAL A 13 9.91 14.13 -20.25
C VAL A 13 8.63 13.84 -19.47
N LEU A 14 8.70 12.84 -18.57
CA LEU A 14 7.90 12.85 -17.35
C LEU A 14 8.83 12.76 -16.15
N ALA A 15 9.46 13.89 -15.84
CA ALA A 15 10.08 14.13 -14.55
C ALA A 15 9.25 15.18 -13.81
N THR A 16 9.16 15.02 -12.49
CA THR A 16 8.64 15.95 -11.48
C THR A 16 7.13 15.95 -11.23
N THR A 17 6.69 15.05 -10.35
CA THR A 17 5.84 15.36 -9.16
C THR A 17 5.70 14.12 -8.24
N LEU A 18 6.80 13.58 -7.70
CA LEU A 18 6.75 12.81 -6.44
C LEU A 18 6.95 13.81 -5.29
N GLY A 19 5.96 14.68 -5.09
CA GLY A 19 5.94 15.65 -4.01
C GLY A 19 4.87 15.25 -3.02
N VAL A 20 5.29 15.02 -1.78
CA VAL A 20 4.45 14.73 -0.59
C VAL A 20 3.93 13.29 -0.51
N MET A 21 4.85 12.33 -0.38
CA MET A 21 4.54 11.15 0.44
C MET A 21 4.94 11.48 1.88
N PRO A 22 4.11 11.18 2.89
CA PRO A 22 4.51 11.35 4.28
C PRO A 22 5.74 10.47 4.56
N THR A 23 6.87 11.10 4.88
CA THR A 23 8.16 10.46 5.16
C THR A 23 8.20 9.85 6.57
N THR A 24 7.07 9.45 7.13
CA THR A 24 6.94 9.00 8.52
C THR A 24 6.49 7.56 8.67
N ALA A 25 6.20 6.85 7.57
CA ALA A 25 6.02 5.40 7.63
C ALA A 25 7.41 4.78 7.84
N SER A 26 7.67 4.29 9.05
CA SER A 26 8.83 3.43 9.29
C SER A 26 8.65 2.17 8.44
N ALA A 27 9.72 1.64 7.86
CA ALA A 27 9.63 0.43 7.01
C ALA A 27 9.03 -0.79 7.73
N SER A 28 8.97 -0.75 9.06
CA SER A 28 8.33 -1.72 9.95
C SER A 28 6.80 -1.62 10.01
N ASP A 29 6.23 -0.55 9.48
CA ASP A 29 4.81 -0.18 9.59
C ASP A 29 4.11 -0.24 8.21
N LEU A 30 4.80 -0.80 7.21
CA LEU A 30 4.30 -0.96 5.85
C LEU A 30 3.78 -2.39 5.69
N GLY A 31 2.46 -2.52 5.51
CA GLY A 31 1.85 -3.79 5.12
C GLY A 31 2.21 -4.14 3.67
N TYR A 32 2.53 -5.39 3.40
CA TYR A 32 2.70 -5.91 2.04
C TYR A 32 1.70 -7.03 1.77
N GLY A 33 1.24 -7.11 0.52
CA GLY A 33 0.31 -8.13 0.12
C GLY A 33 0.48 -8.58 -1.32
N VAL A 34 -0.04 -9.77 -1.58
CA VAL A 34 -0.17 -10.34 -2.92
C VAL A 34 -1.64 -10.65 -3.16
N GLY A 35 -2.13 -10.33 -4.35
CA GLY A 35 -3.55 -10.47 -4.63
C GLY A 35 -3.91 -10.60 -6.09
N ILE A 36 -5.19 -10.83 -6.28
CA ILE A 36 -5.83 -10.94 -7.58
C ILE A 36 -6.75 -9.73 -7.72
N SER A 37 -6.66 -9.08 -8.88
CA SER A 37 -7.46 -7.92 -9.23
C SER A 37 -8.30 -8.21 -10.47
N TYR A 38 -9.54 -7.73 -10.49
CA TYR A 38 -10.33 -7.62 -11.69
C TYR A 38 -10.31 -6.17 -12.17
N VAL A 39 -9.72 -5.94 -13.34
CA VAL A 39 -9.62 -4.63 -13.99
C VAL A 39 -10.77 -4.49 -14.98
N PHE A 40 -11.63 -3.50 -14.80
CA PHE A 40 -12.81 -3.31 -15.63
C PHE A 40 -12.41 -3.04 -17.09
N GLY A 41 -12.95 -3.82 -18.02
CA GLY A 41 -12.61 -3.76 -19.45
C GLY A 41 -11.35 -4.53 -19.84
N GLN A 42 -10.56 -4.99 -18.87
CA GLN A 42 -9.26 -5.63 -19.08
C GLN A 42 -9.18 -7.04 -18.47
N GLY A 43 -10.08 -7.42 -17.57
CA GLY A 43 -10.15 -8.78 -17.01
C GLY A 43 -9.25 -9.01 -15.80
N LEU A 44 -8.80 -10.25 -15.61
CA LEU A 44 -8.03 -10.66 -14.44
C LEU A 44 -6.58 -10.15 -14.49
N ALA A 45 -6.07 -9.85 -13.30
CA ALA A 45 -4.69 -9.47 -13.05
C ALA A 45 -4.21 -10.04 -11.70
N VAL A 46 -2.90 -10.18 -11.53
CA VAL A 46 -2.28 -10.52 -10.22
C VAL A 46 -1.24 -9.49 -9.92
N GLY A 47 -1.07 -9.14 -8.65
CA GLY A 47 -0.13 -8.10 -8.28
C GLY A 47 0.41 -8.22 -6.89
N ILE A 48 1.39 -7.36 -6.64
CA ILE A 48 1.89 -7.06 -5.31
C ILE A 48 1.40 -5.68 -4.91
N LYS A 49 1.13 -5.49 -3.63
CA LYS A 49 0.63 -4.23 -3.07
C LYS A 49 1.41 -3.90 -1.80
N ALA A 50 1.69 -2.63 -1.63
CA ALA A 50 2.26 -2.05 -0.42
C ALA A 50 1.25 -1.05 0.14
N PHE A 51 0.98 -1.14 1.43
CA PHE A 51 0.03 -0.33 2.15
C PHE A 51 0.78 0.66 3.03
N ALA A 52 0.28 1.90 3.08
CA ALA A 52 0.89 2.96 3.88
C ALA A 52 0.65 2.79 5.40
N ASP A 53 -0.22 1.84 5.75
CA ASP A 53 -0.70 1.58 7.10
C ASP A 53 -0.69 0.06 7.31
N ASP A 54 -0.28 -0.40 8.50
CA ASP A 54 -0.27 -1.80 8.91
C ASP A 54 -1.35 -2.15 9.94
N GLU A 55 -2.17 -1.18 10.38
CA GLU A 55 -3.18 -1.43 11.39
C GLU A 55 -4.41 -2.19 10.84
N ALA A 56 -4.72 -3.33 11.47
CA ALA A 56 -5.87 -4.17 11.13
C ALA A 56 -7.20 -3.48 11.49
N ASN A 57 -8.23 -3.69 10.66
CA ASN A 57 -9.56 -3.06 10.72
C ASN A 57 -9.63 -1.56 10.40
N GLU A 58 -8.61 -1.01 9.74
CA GLU A 58 -8.58 0.39 9.32
C GLU A 58 -8.60 0.53 7.79
N GLY A 59 -9.11 1.68 7.32
CA GLY A 59 -9.12 2.02 5.90
C GLY A 59 -7.72 2.43 5.45
N THR A 60 -7.11 1.66 4.56
CA THR A 60 -5.74 1.91 4.10
C THR A 60 -5.69 2.56 2.72
N VAL A 61 -4.53 3.15 2.42
CA VAL A 61 -4.13 3.53 1.06
C VAL A 61 -2.98 2.64 0.64
N GLY A 62 -3.09 2.05 -0.55
CA GLY A 62 -2.08 1.15 -1.10
C GLY A 62 -1.61 1.58 -2.48
N ILE A 63 -0.33 1.34 -2.76
CA ILE A 63 0.24 1.38 -4.10
C ILE A 63 0.60 -0.04 -4.53
N GLY A 64 0.39 -0.37 -5.79
CA GLY A 64 0.57 -1.72 -6.29
C GLY A 64 1.07 -1.79 -7.71
N MET A 65 1.47 -2.98 -8.09
CA MET A 65 1.86 -3.34 -9.45
C MET A 65 1.16 -4.63 -9.83
N ASP A 66 0.26 -4.55 -10.81
CA ASP A 66 -0.46 -5.71 -11.31
C ASP A 66 0.09 -6.14 -12.68
N TYR A 67 0.09 -7.44 -12.94
CA TYR A 67 0.24 -8.04 -14.26
C TYR A 67 -1.13 -8.41 -14.80
N VAL A 68 -1.57 -7.74 -15.86
CA VAL A 68 -2.88 -7.93 -16.49
C VAL A 68 -2.76 -8.98 -17.59
N PHE A 69 -3.45 -10.11 -17.43
CA PHE A 69 -3.29 -11.25 -18.34
C PHE A 69 -3.80 -10.96 -19.76
N SER A 70 -4.88 -10.20 -19.90
CA SER A 70 -5.52 -9.98 -21.20
C SER A 70 -4.65 -9.24 -22.22
N ASN A 71 -3.73 -8.40 -21.75
CA ASN A 71 -2.83 -7.62 -22.60
C ASN A 71 -1.36 -7.91 -22.32
N SER A 72 -1.06 -8.85 -21.41
CA SER A 72 0.29 -9.13 -20.93
C SER A 72 1.03 -7.87 -20.44
N GLY A 73 0.28 -6.94 -19.84
CA GLY A 73 0.73 -5.59 -19.50
C GLY A 73 0.95 -5.41 -18.00
N LEU A 74 1.95 -4.61 -17.63
CA LEU A 74 2.12 -4.15 -16.26
C LEU A 74 1.24 -2.93 -16.00
N ARG A 75 0.61 -2.89 -14.82
CA ARG A 75 -0.32 -1.85 -14.39
C ARG A 75 0.08 -1.36 -12.99
N PRO A 76 0.95 -0.34 -12.89
CA PRO A 76 1.09 0.43 -11.67
C PRO A 76 -0.28 1.01 -11.27
N ASN A 77 -0.63 0.87 -10.00
CA ASN A 77 -1.93 1.29 -9.49
C ASN A 77 -1.81 1.88 -8.08
N VAL A 78 -2.78 2.73 -7.74
CA VAL A 78 -3.00 3.27 -6.40
C VAL A 78 -4.46 3.02 -6.03
N GLY A 79 -4.70 2.63 -4.80
CA GLY A 79 -6.04 2.26 -4.35
C GLY A 79 -6.26 2.56 -2.89
N ILE A 80 -7.53 2.53 -2.54
CA ILE A 80 -7.98 2.55 -1.15
C ILE A 80 -8.61 1.20 -0.86
N GLY A 81 -8.38 0.69 0.34
CA GLY A 81 -8.82 -0.65 0.70
C GLY A 81 -9.01 -0.80 2.19
N TYR A 82 -9.27 -2.03 2.58
CA TYR A 82 -9.44 -2.44 3.96
C TYR A 82 -8.55 -3.65 4.24
N LEU A 83 -7.79 -3.59 5.32
CA LEU A 83 -6.97 -4.71 5.82
C LEU A 83 -7.75 -5.42 6.93
N GLY A 84 -8.00 -6.71 6.73
CA GLY A 84 -8.43 -7.64 7.79
C GLY A 84 -7.29 -8.54 8.23
N ASP A 85 -7.60 -9.51 9.08
CA ASP A 85 -6.63 -10.44 9.67
C ASP A 85 -6.04 -11.36 8.58
N GLY A 86 -4.92 -10.94 7.98
CA GLY A 86 -4.20 -11.67 6.94
C GLY A 86 -4.77 -11.54 5.52
N TYR A 87 -5.75 -10.66 5.29
CA TYR A 87 -6.31 -10.42 3.96
C TYR A 87 -6.63 -8.94 3.73
N TYR A 88 -6.73 -8.56 2.46
CA TYR A 88 -7.16 -7.22 2.08
C TYR A 88 -8.16 -7.25 0.93
N GLY A 89 -8.99 -6.21 0.86
CA GLY A 89 -9.79 -5.87 -0.31
C GLY A 89 -9.60 -4.42 -0.69
N ASP A 90 -9.47 -4.11 -1.97
CA ASP A 90 -9.16 -2.75 -2.43
C ASP A 90 -9.91 -2.35 -3.72
N LEU A 91 -10.13 -1.05 -3.86
CA LEU A 91 -10.52 -0.40 -5.10
C LEU A 91 -9.34 0.44 -5.59
N ASN A 92 -8.91 0.21 -6.83
CA ASN A 92 -7.70 0.83 -7.36
C ASN A 92 -7.89 1.47 -8.74
N LEU A 93 -7.18 2.58 -8.95
CA LEU A 93 -7.00 3.25 -10.23
C LEU A 93 -5.56 3.02 -10.68
N GLY A 94 -5.36 2.59 -11.93
CA GLY A 94 -4.03 2.26 -12.43
C GLY A 94 -3.87 2.56 -13.90
N TYR A 95 -2.62 2.68 -14.32
CA TYR A 95 -2.25 2.96 -15.70
C TYR A 95 -1.66 1.69 -16.34
N ASN A 96 -2.32 1.12 -17.34
CA ASN A 96 -1.83 -0.08 -18.02
C ASN A 96 -0.79 0.29 -19.07
N LEU A 97 0.45 -0.15 -18.87
CA LEU A 97 1.57 0.11 -19.76
C LEU A 97 1.52 -0.68 -21.08
N GLY A 98 0.72 -1.75 -21.14
CA GLY A 98 0.52 -2.55 -22.37
C GLY A 98 -0.43 -1.89 -23.37
N ILE A 99 -1.43 -1.13 -22.91
CA ILE A 99 -2.40 -0.44 -23.78
C ILE A 99 -2.37 1.10 -23.68
N GLY A 100 -1.63 1.65 -22.72
CA GLY A 100 -1.45 3.09 -22.53
C GLY A 100 -2.68 3.83 -21.99
N GLN A 101 -3.50 3.19 -21.14
CA GLN A 101 -4.76 3.76 -20.65
C GLN A 101 -4.89 3.65 -19.13
N PHE A 102 -5.74 4.51 -18.56
CA PHE A 102 -6.15 4.44 -17.16
C PHE A 102 -7.39 3.58 -17.01
N ASP A 103 -7.35 2.67 -16.05
CA ASP A 103 -8.44 1.73 -15.78
C ASP A 103 -8.72 1.65 -14.29
N LEU A 104 -9.98 1.37 -13.94
CA LEU A 104 -10.39 1.03 -12.59
C LEU A 104 -10.34 -0.47 -12.37
N GLY A 105 -10.06 -0.89 -11.14
CA GLY A 105 -10.06 -2.29 -10.74
C GLY A 105 -10.48 -2.47 -9.30
N VAL A 106 -10.93 -3.67 -9.00
CA VAL A 106 -11.20 -4.15 -7.64
C VAL A 106 -10.32 -5.36 -7.37
N GLY A 107 -9.69 -5.42 -6.21
CA GLY A 107 -8.77 -6.47 -5.85
C GLY A 107 -9.06 -7.04 -4.47
N ALA A 108 -8.58 -8.27 -4.28
CA ALA A 108 -8.48 -8.88 -2.98
C ALA A 108 -7.25 -9.78 -2.93
N GLY A 109 -6.68 -9.93 -1.76
CA GLY A 109 -5.46 -10.72 -1.59
C GLY A 109 -5.15 -11.03 -0.16
N TRP A 110 -4.00 -11.66 0.01
CA TRP A 110 -3.41 -11.93 1.31
C TRP A 110 -2.39 -10.85 1.60
N SER A 111 -2.40 -10.36 2.83
CA SER A 111 -1.39 -9.43 3.34
C SER A 111 -0.71 -10.04 4.53
N ASP A 112 0.59 -9.79 4.67
CA ASP A 112 1.36 -10.07 5.88
C ASP A 112 1.13 -8.94 6.89
N ALA A 113 -0.14 -8.60 7.11
CA ALA A 113 -0.52 -7.67 8.16
C ALA A 113 -0.46 -8.45 9.47
N ASP A 114 0.57 -8.19 10.26
CA ASP A 114 0.77 -8.82 11.56
C ASP A 114 -0.43 -8.52 12.46
N ASP A 115 -0.97 -9.56 13.10
CA ASP A 115 -1.83 -9.40 14.26
C ASP A 115 -1.04 -8.70 15.37
N LYS A 116 -1.00 -7.36 15.39
CA LYS A 116 -0.61 -6.56 16.56
C LYS A 116 -1.67 -6.69 17.67
N SER A 117 -2.18 -7.89 17.95
CA SER A 117 -2.95 -8.19 19.14
C SER A 117 -2.11 -8.82 20.27
N ASN A 118 -0.83 -9.19 20.02
CA ASN A 118 0.02 -9.80 21.07
C ASN A 118 1.39 -9.16 21.32
N ASN A 119 1.73 -8.05 20.66
CA ASN A 119 2.97 -7.32 20.94
C ASN A 119 2.71 -5.81 21.06
N ARG A 120 1.88 -5.41 22.04
CA ARG A 120 2.16 -4.11 22.68
C ARG A 120 3.58 -4.22 23.22
N PRO A 121 4.50 -3.27 22.93
CA PRO A 121 5.62 -3.07 23.82
C PRO A 121 5.02 -3.00 25.22
N ALA A 122 5.47 -3.88 26.12
CA ALA A 122 5.11 -3.77 27.53
C ALA A 122 5.18 -2.28 27.87
N ALA A 123 4.07 -1.73 28.38
CA ALA A 123 4.02 -0.37 28.85
C ALA A 123 5.34 -0.10 29.56
N SER A 124 6.04 0.98 29.16
CA SER A 124 7.27 1.44 29.77
C SER A 124 7.18 1.14 31.27
N PRO A 125 8.15 0.43 31.88
CA PRO A 125 8.03 0.05 33.28
C PRO A 125 7.65 1.29 34.06
N ASP A 126 6.44 1.26 34.62
CA ASP A 126 5.91 2.33 35.44
C ASP A 126 7.04 2.72 36.38
N ILE A 127 7.55 3.94 36.22
CA ILE A 127 8.43 4.54 37.23
C ILE A 127 7.49 4.78 38.41
N GLN A 128 7.28 3.73 39.19
CA GLN A 128 6.58 3.81 40.45
C GLN A 128 7.36 4.83 41.28
N PRO A 129 6.74 5.95 41.71
CA PRO A 129 7.41 6.87 42.62
C PRO A 129 7.94 6.08 43.81
N PRO A 130 9.17 6.37 44.30
CA PRO A 130 9.72 5.65 45.44
C PRO A 130 8.74 5.71 46.61
N PRO A 131 8.59 4.61 47.37
CA PRO A 131 7.69 4.59 48.52
C PRO A 131 8.06 5.70 49.50
N PRO A 132 7.06 6.33 50.17
CA PRO A 132 7.33 7.36 51.15
C PRO A 132 8.24 6.81 52.27
N PRO A 133 9.14 7.64 52.82
CA PRO A 133 10.02 7.20 53.90
C PRO A 133 9.22 6.74 55.13
N PRO A 134 9.74 5.78 55.91
CA PRO A 134 9.08 5.30 57.13
C PRO A 134 8.78 6.47 58.08
N PRO A 135 7.67 6.40 58.85
CA PRO A 135 7.42 7.35 59.93
C PRO A 135 8.64 7.38 60.86
N GLN A 136 9.24 8.55 61.05
CA GLN A 136 10.27 8.72 62.06
C GLN A 136 9.62 8.49 63.43
N GLN A 137 10.04 7.43 64.11
CA GLN A 137 9.58 7.14 65.46
C GLN A 137 10.17 8.19 66.42
N PRO A 138 9.37 8.90 67.23
CA PRO A 138 9.89 9.82 68.23
C PRO A 138 10.75 9.05 69.25
N GLY A 139 11.93 9.60 69.57
CA GLY A 139 12.83 9.09 70.60
C GLY A 139 12.36 9.37 72.02
#